data_AF-A0A842SZZ4-F1
#
_entry.id   AF-A0A842SZZ4-F1
#
_cell.length_a   1.000
_cell.length_b   1.000
_cell.length_c   1.000
_cell.angle_alpha   90.00
_cell.angle_beta   90.00
_cell.angle_gamma   90.00
#
_symmetry.space_group_name_H-M   'P 1'
#
loop_
_entity.id
_entity.type
_entity.pdbx_description
1 polymer ?
#
loop_
_entity_poly.entity_id
_entity_poly.type
_entity_poly.pdbx_seq_one_letter_code
_entity_poly.pdbx_strand_id
1 'polypeptide(L)'
;MKYERNQYSEGFSVCSLIIGALFLWWGLNHFYTHRIFDPSWWIWNWWGIILLVIGLSIIGGQFANLFNRSKLRRVVKQEFLQNPSASVDEISKNTGISVKDVRAIILDLKASGELRGKFSSSTGQMKYTEVQQKGTPQPIPKQASTKQTPSEEPKANYCPNCGTPVTKEDAAYCQYCGARLHE
;
A
#
# COMPACT_ATOMS: atom_id res chain seq x y z
N MET A 1 -11.79 -9.72 -15.61
CA MET A 1 -12.18 -9.74 -14.19
C MET A 1 -13.46 -8.94 -14.05
N LYS A 2 -14.47 -9.44 -13.31
CA LYS A 2 -15.70 -8.66 -13.10
C LYS A 2 -15.41 -7.68 -11.97
N TYR A 3 -15.14 -6.42 -12.33
CA TYR A 3 -14.93 -5.34 -11.37
C TYR A 3 -16.30 -4.78 -10.95
N GLU A 4 -16.50 -4.60 -9.65
CA GLU A 4 -17.66 -3.89 -9.11
C GLU A 4 -17.27 -2.47 -8.72
N ARG A 5 -18.16 -1.50 -9.01
CA ARG A 5 -17.91 -0.09 -8.73
C ARG A 5 -17.71 0.14 -7.23
N ASN A 6 -16.69 0.93 -6.86
CA ASN A 6 -16.31 1.28 -5.48
C ASN A 6 -15.79 0.12 -4.62
N GLN A 7 -15.51 -1.04 -5.23
CA GLN A 7 -15.02 -2.22 -4.52
C GLN A 7 -13.70 -1.95 -3.77
N TYR A 8 -12.88 -1.00 -4.24
CA TYR A 8 -11.60 -0.68 -3.59
C TYR A 8 -11.77 0.19 -2.34
N SER A 9 -12.63 1.21 -2.38
CA SER A 9 -12.81 2.14 -1.27
C SER A 9 -13.75 1.60 -0.18
N GLU A 10 -14.72 0.76 -0.54
CA GLU A 10 -15.81 0.36 0.35
C GLU A 10 -15.78 -1.14 0.70
N GLY A 11 -14.90 -1.93 0.07
CA GLY A 11 -14.90 -3.39 0.20
C GLY A 11 -14.35 -3.95 1.53
N PHE A 12 -13.67 -3.16 2.36
CA PHE A 12 -13.04 -3.67 3.59
C PHE A 12 -13.50 -2.90 4.83
N SER A 13 -14.09 -3.61 5.79
CA SER A 13 -14.59 -3.06 7.06
C SER A 13 -13.80 -3.60 8.25
N VAL A 14 -13.05 -2.72 8.91
CA VAL A 14 -12.26 -3.05 10.11
C VAL A 14 -13.17 -3.45 11.27
N CYS A 15 -14.29 -2.76 11.46
CA CYS A 15 -15.25 -3.07 12.52
C CYS A 15 -15.80 -4.49 12.38
N SER A 16 -16.09 -4.92 11.15
CA SER A 16 -16.57 -6.28 10.87
C SER A 16 -15.53 -7.35 11.21
N LEU A 17 -14.23 -7.07 11.04
CA LEU A 17 -13.17 -7.99 11.48
C LEU A 17 -13.11 -8.12 13.00
N ILE A 18 -13.22 -7.00 13.73
CA ILE A 18 -13.21 -7.01 15.21
C ILE A 18 -14.41 -7.80 15.73
N ILE A 19 -15.60 -7.54 15.18
CA ILE A 19 -16.83 -8.27 15.53
C ILE A 19 -16.66 -9.77 15.22
N GLY A 20 -16.16 -10.13 14.04
CA GLY A 20 -15.90 -11.52 13.68
C GLY A 20 -14.91 -12.21 14.62
N ALA A 21 -13.85 -11.52 15.03
CA ALA A 21 -12.86 -12.05 15.96
C ALA A 21 -13.45 -12.29 17.37
N LEU A 22 -14.34 -11.40 17.84
CA LEU A 22 -15.07 -11.60 19.09
C LEU A 22 -15.99 -12.82 19.04
N PHE A 23 -16.70 -13.04 17.93
CA PHE A 23 -17.52 -14.23 17.73
C PHE A 23 -16.69 -15.51 17.73
N LEU A 24 -15.54 -15.52 17.06
CA LEU A 24 -14.62 -16.66 17.11
C LEU A 24 -14.09 -16.91 18.51
N TRP A 25 -13.63 -15.86 19.19
CA TRP A 25 -13.13 -15.96 20.56
C TRP A 25 -14.19 -16.52 21.51
N TRP A 26 -15.41 -15.99 21.43
CA TRP A 26 -16.51 -16.44 22.28
C TRP A 26 -16.94 -17.86 21.97
N GLY A 27 -17.02 -18.23 20.67
CA GLY A 27 -17.30 -19.60 20.24
C GLY A 27 -16.23 -20.60 20.70
N LEU A 28 -14.95 -20.28 20.54
CA LEU A 28 -13.83 -21.09 21.04
C LEU A 28 -13.83 -21.21 22.56
N ASN A 29 -14.12 -20.13 23.28
CA ASN A 29 -14.21 -20.14 24.73
C ASN A 29 -15.37 -21.02 25.23
N HIS A 30 -16.49 -21.03 24.51
CA HIS A 30 -17.63 -21.93 24.79
C HIS A 30 -17.23 -23.41 24.68
N PHE A 31 -16.46 -23.78 23.66
CA PHE A 31 -15.88 -25.12 23.53
C PHE A 31 -14.85 -25.47 24.62
N TYR A 32 -14.10 -24.48 25.09
CA TYR A 32 -13.09 -24.71 26.13
C TYR A 32 -13.73 -24.92 27.51
N THR A 33 -14.79 -24.17 27.82
CA THR A 33 -15.52 -24.29 29.10
C THR A 33 -16.40 -25.52 29.16
N HIS A 34 -17.01 -25.93 28.04
CA HIS A 34 -17.77 -27.17 27.95
C HIS A 34 -16.89 -28.30 27.38
N ARG A 35 -16.27 -29.08 28.27
CA ARG A 35 -15.36 -30.19 27.95
C ARG A 35 -15.78 -30.95 26.68
N ILE A 36 -14.80 -31.14 25.80
CA ILE A 36 -14.91 -31.84 24.50
C ILE A 36 -15.36 -33.33 24.65
N PHE A 37 -15.43 -33.86 25.87
CA PHE A 37 -15.51 -35.30 26.18
C PHE A 37 -16.69 -35.71 27.09
N ASP A 38 -17.75 -34.90 27.20
CA ASP A 38 -18.96 -35.25 27.95
C ASP A 38 -20.09 -35.72 27.01
N PRO A 39 -20.73 -36.89 27.21
CA PRO A 39 -21.72 -37.46 26.28
C PRO A 39 -22.99 -36.63 26.04
N SER A 40 -23.28 -35.63 26.88
CA SER A 40 -24.34 -34.63 26.68
C SER A 40 -23.92 -33.50 25.71
N TRP A 41 -22.91 -33.76 24.89
CA TRP A 41 -22.18 -32.83 24.04
C TRP A 41 -23.01 -32.18 22.93
N TRP A 42 -24.01 -32.90 22.42
CA TRP A 42 -24.65 -32.55 21.16
C TRP A 42 -25.52 -31.31 21.26
N ILE A 43 -26.11 -30.97 22.41
CA ILE A 43 -27.11 -29.88 22.46
C ILE A 43 -26.46 -28.55 22.85
N TRP A 44 -25.49 -28.57 23.78
CA TRP A 44 -24.84 -27.34 24.24
C TRP A 44 -23.73 -26.84 23.29
N ASN A 45 -23.08 -27.71 22.52
CA ASN A 45 -22.05 -27.27 21.57
C ASN A 45 -22.56 -26.65 20.28
N TRP A 46 -23.82 -26.87 19.91
CA TRP A 46 -24.36 -26.27 18.69
C TRP A 46 -24.29 -24.74 18.75
N TRP A 47 -24.46 -24.15 19.94
CA TRP A 47 -24.26 -22.72 20.15
C TRP A 47 -22.82 -22.27 19.83
N GLY A 48 -21.82 -23.03 20.29
CA GLY A 48 -20.41 -22.77 19.98
C GLY A 48 -20.11 -22.90 18.48
N ILE A 49 -20.62 -23.95 17.82
CA ILE A 49 -20.45 -24.17 16.37
C ILE A 49 -21.05 -22.99 15.59
N ILE A 50 -22.28 -22.59 15.93
CA ILE A 50 -22.99 -21.49 15.24
C ILE A 50 -22.18 -20.19 15.33
N LEU A 51 -21.70 -19.82 16.52
CA LEU A 51 -20.89 -18.61 16.70
C LEU A 51 -19.57 -18.67 15.92
N LEU A 52 -18.94 -19.84 15.87
CA LEU A 52 -17.70 -20.06 15.13
C LEU A 52 -17.93 -19.91 13.61
N VAL A 53 -18.98 -20.52 13.07
CA VAL A 53 -19.35 -20.41 11.65
C VAL A 53 -19.66 -18.96 11.27
N ILE A 54 -20.41 -18.23 12.11
CA ILE A 54 -20.71 -16.82 11.89
C ILE A 54 -19.42 -15.99 11.85
N GLY A 55 -18.53 -16.17 12.85
CA GLY A 55 -17.24 -15.47 12.89
C GLY A 55 -16.36 -15.76 11.68
N LEU A 56 -16.27 -17.02 11.25
CA LEU A 56 -15.50 -17.43 10.06
C LEU A 56 -16.11 -16.87 8.77
N SER A 57 -17.43 -16.84 8.63
CA SER A 57 -18.10 -16.29 7.44
C SER A 57 -17.82 -14.79 7.29
N ILE A 58 -17.87 -14.03 8.40
CA ILE A 58 -17.59 -12.59 8.38
C ILE A 58 -16.14 -12.34 7.98
N ILE A 59 -15.19 -13.00 8.66
CA ILE A 59 -13.75 -12.81 8.40
C ILE A 59 -13.38 -13.28 6.99
N GLY A 60 -13.91 -14.43 6.56
CA GLY A 60 -13.69 -14.98 5.23
C GLY A 60 -14.12 -14.02 4.11
N GLY A 61 -15.28 -13.37 4.27
CA GLY A 61 -15.74 -12.34 3.34
C GLY A 61 -14.81 -11.13 3.25
N GLN A 62 -14.32 -10.64 4.39
CA GLN A 62 -13.35 -9.53 4.42
C GLN A 62 -12.01 -9.91 3.79
N PHE A 63 -11.56 -11.16 3.99
CA PHE A 63 -10.31 -11.66 3.41
C PHE A 63 -10.38 -11.74 1.88
N ALA A 64 -11.49 -12.20 1.32
CA ALA A 64 -11.70 -12.22 -0.14
C ALA A 64 -11.62 -10.79 -0.75
N ASN A 65 -12.21 -9.80 -0.06
CA ASN A 65 -12.14 -8.41 -0.49
C ASN A 65 -10.72 -7.84 -0.42
N LEU A 66 -9.94 -8.22 0.59
CA LEU A 66 -8.53 -7.84 0.72
C LEU A 66 -7.68 -8.38 -0.45
N PHE A 67 -7.91 -9.63 -0.85
CA PHE A 67 -7.21 -10.23 -2.00
C PHE A 67 -7.53 -9.51 -3.30
N ASN A 68 -8.81 -9.20 -3.55
CA ASN A 68 -9.24 -8.44 -4.73
C ASN A 68 -8.62 -7.03 -4.76
N ARG A 69 -8.51 -6.38 -3.59
CA ARG A 69 -7.86 -5.06 -3.45
C ARG A 69 -6.40 -5.10 -3.89
N SER A 70 -5.66 -6.11 -3.45
CA SER A 70 -4.24 -6.28 -3.84
C SER A 70 -4.07 -6.50 -5.35
N LYS A 71 -5.04 -7.16 -6.00
CA LYS A 71 -5.05 -7.42 -7.45
C LYS A 71 -5.30 -6.14 -8.25
N LEU A 72 -6.29 -5.34 -7.85
CA LEU A 72 -6.58 -4.04 -8.47
C LEU A 72 -5.36 -3.10 -8.43
N ARG A 73 -4.68 -3.06 -7.28
CA ARG A 73 -3.45 -2.28 -7.11
C ARG A 73 -2.34 -2.71 -8.09
N ARG A 74 -2.19 -4.01 -8.35
CA ARG A 74 -1.21 -4.52 -9.32
C ARG A 74 -1.56 -4.13 -10.75
N VAL A 75 -2.83 -4.19 -11.14
CA VAL A 75 -3.29 -3.81 -12.49
C VAL A 75 -3.03 -2.32 -12.75
N VAL A 76 -3.42 -1.44 -11.83
CA VAL A 76 -3.18 0.01 -11.99
C VAL A 76 -1.68 0.32 -11.99
N LYS A 77 -0.90 -0.33 -11.13
CA LYS A 77 0.56 -0.19 -11.14
C LYS A 77 1.16 -0.59 -12.49
N GLN A 78 0.69 -1.68 -13.09
CA GLN A 78 1.16 -2.14 -14.38
C GLN A 78 0.78 -1.17 -15.50
N GLU A 79 -0.44 -0.64 -15.51
CA GLU A 79 -0.86 0.37 -16.48
C GLU A 79 -0.01 1.63 -16.40
N PHE A 80 0.32 2.06 -15.18
CA PHE A 80 1.18 3.21 -14.93
C PHE A 80 2.64 2.97 -15.36
N LEU A 81 3.14 1.74 -15.25
CA LEU A 81 4.45 1.34 -15.73
C LEU A 81 4.53 1.40 -17.26
N GLN A 82 3.45 1.02 -17.94
CA GLN A 82 3.38 1.04 -19.40
C GLN A 82 3.16 2.47 -19.93
N ASN A 83 2.36 3.27 -19.23
CA ASN A 83 1.98 4.63 -19.64
C ASN A 83 2.26 5.66 -18.52
N PRO A 84 3.53 6.06 -18.31
CA PRO A 84 3.92 6.95 -17.20
C PRO A 84 3.34 8.37 -17.29
N SER A 85 2.87 8.79 -18.47
CA SER A 85 2.24 10.09 -18.70
C SER A 85 0.71 10.04 -18.83
N ALA A 86 0.09 8.87 -18.68
CA ALA A 86 -1.35 8.73 -18.84
C ALA A 86 -2.13 9.46 -17.73
N SER A 87 -3.24 10.07 -18.12
CA SER A 87 -4.17 10.72 -17.19
C SER A 87 -4.98 9.68 -16.42
N VAL A 88 -5.53 10.06 -15.26
CA VAL A 88 -6.36 9.18 -14.43
C VAL A 88 -7.61 8.71 -15.20
N ASP A 89 -8.17 9.55 -16.08
CA ASP A 89 -9.33 9.23 -16.90
C ASP A 89 -9.01 8.22 -18.00
N GLU A 90 -7.82 8.29 -18.58
CA GLU A 90 -7.32 7.33 -19.55
C GLU A 90 -7.03 5.96 -18.90
N ILE A 91 -6.43 5.95 -17.71
CA ILE A 91 -6.23 4.73 -16.92
C ILE A 91 -7.59 4.10 -16.56
N SER A 92 -8.58 4.92 -16.20
CA SER A 92 -9.93 4.45 -15.91
C SER A 92 -10.58 3.78 -17.13
N LYS A 93 -10.43 4.39 -18.31
CA LYS A 93 -10.96 3.85 -19.58
C LYS A 93 -10.26 2.54 -19.99
N ASN A 94 -8.93 2.48 -19.86
CA ASN A 94 -8.15 1.30 -20.25
C ASN A 94 -8.36 0.11 -19.32
N THR A 95 -8.47 0.36 -18.01
CA THR A 95 -8.61 -0.69 -17.00
C THR A 95 -10.06 -1.05 -16.69
N GLY A 96 -11.02 -0.19 -17.06
CA GLY A 96 -12.44 -0.32 -16.70
C GLY A 96 -12.74 -0.05 -15.22
N ILE A 97 -11.77 0.50 -14.47
CA ILE A 97 -11.91 0.82 -13.04
C ILE A 97 -12.48 2.23 -12.88
N SER A 98 -13.34 2.46 -11.89
CA SER A 98 -13.88 3.80 -11.59
C SER A 98 -12.77 4.81 -11.27
N VAL A 99 -12.89 6.04 -11.77
CA VAL A 99 -11.95 7.16 -11.49
C VAL A 99 -11.71 7.36 -10.00
N LYS A 100 -12.76 7.21 -9.15
CA LYS A 100 -12.65 7.30 -7.68
C LYS A 100 -11.67 6.26 -7.13
N ASP A 101 -11.80 5.01 -7.57
CA ASP A 101 -10.96 3.89 -7.13
C ASP A 101 -9.55 4.01 -7.69
N VAL A 102 -9.37 4.44 -8.95
CA VAL A 102 -8.05 4.70 -9.53
C VAL A 102 -7.30 5.75 -8.72
N ARG A 103 -7.95 6.86 -8.34
CA ARG A 103 -7.35 7.90 -7.48
C ARG A 103 -6.94 7.34 -6.12
N ALA A 104 -7.82 6.56 -5.49
CA ALA A 104 -7.54 5.93 -4.19
C ALA A 104 -6.36 4.95 -4.29
N ILE A 105 -6.27 4.16 -5.37
CA ILE A 105 -5.16 3.24 -5.63
C ILE A 105 -3.85 4.01 -5.83
N ILE A 106 -3.85 5.10 -6.60
CA ILE A 106 -2.66 5.94 -6.82
C ILE A 106 -2.18 6.54 -5.49
N LEU A 107 -3.08 7.05 -4.66
CA LEU A 107 -2.74 7.60 -3.34
C LEU A 107 -2.11 6.52 -2.44
N ASP A 108 -2.67 5.32 -2.42
CA ASP A 108 -2.15 4.18 -1.65
C ASP A 108 -0.77 3.71 -2.14
N LEU A 109 -0.56 3.69 -3.46
CA LEU A 109 0.73 3.37 -4.07
C LEU A 109 1.80 4.42 -3.78
N LYS A 110 1.42 5.70 -3.72
CA LYS A 110 2.31 6.80 -3.29
C LYS A 110 2.67 6.68 -1.82
N ALA A 111 1.68 6.45 -0.95
CA ALA A 111 1.89 6.25 0.49
C ALA A 111 2.79 5.03 0.77
N SER A 112 2.65 3.96 -0.03
CA SER A 112 3.48 2.76 0.06
C SER A 112 4.90 2.93 -0.54
N GLY A 113 5.21 4.07 -1.16
CA GLY A 113 6.49 4.33 -1.81
C GLY A 113 6.70 3.57 -3.13
N GLU A 114 5.68 2.89 -3.66
CA GLU A 114 5.76 2.13 -4.91
C GLU A 114 5.65 3.03 -6.16
N LEU A 115 4.94 4.15 -6.05
CA LEU A 115 4.89 5.19 -7.07
C LEU A 115 5.42 6.48 -6.46
N ARG A 116 6.61 6.93 -6.89
CA ARG A 116 7.11 8.26 -6.54
C ARG A 116 6.96 9.19 -7.75
N GLY A 117 6.27 10.30 -7.57
CA GLY A 117 6.29 11.38 -8.55
C GLY A 117 7.64 12.08 -8.46
N LYS A 118 8.38 12.17 -9.56
CA LYS A 118 9.55 13.05 -9.63
C LYS A 118 9.12 14.38 -10.20
N PHE A 119 9.64 15.46 -9.66
CA PHE A 119 9.39 16.78 -10.23
C PHE A 119 10.44 17.05 -11.31
N SER A 120 10.01 17.51 -12.48
CA SER A 120 10.91 17.96 -13.53
C SER A 120 11.76 19.10 -12.99
N SER A 121 13.09 18.93 -12.98
CA SER A 121 14.03 19.90 -12.42
C SER A 121 14.02 21.26 -13.15
N SER A 122 13.50 21.30 -14.39
CA SER A 122 13.42 22.50 -15.22
C SER A 122 12.06 23.19 -15.13
N THR A 123 10.96 22.43 -15.06
CA THR A 123 9.61 22.99 -15.23
C THR A 123 8.78 22.98 -13.94
N GLY A 124 9.25 22.34 -12.87
CA GLY A 124 8.49 22.15 -11.62
C GLY A 124 7.26 21.24 -11.79
N GLN A 125 6.97 20.77 -13.01
CA GLN A 125 5.85 19.89 -13.28
C GLN A 125 6.15 18.48 -12.77
N MET A 126 5.17 17.90 -12.07
CA MET A 126 5.20 16.50 -11.65
C MET A 126 5.28 15.58 -12.88
N LYS A 127 6.47 15.04 -13.15
CA LYS A 127 6.64 13.92 -14.07
C LYS A 127 6.60 12.63 -13.26
N TYR A 128 5.53 11.88 -13.43
CA TYR A 128 5.43 10.59 -12.78
C TYR A 128 6.34 9.57 -13.44
N THR A 129 7.62 9.48 -13.06
CA THR A 129 8.45 8.36 -13.48
C THR A 129 9.54 8.10 -12.46
N GLU A 130 9.31 7.08 -11.63
CA GLU A 130 10.24 5.99 -11.32
C GLU A 130 9.53 5.10 -10.28
N VAL A 131 9.12 3.91 -10.74
CA VAL A 131 8.61 2.86 -9.88
C VAL A 131 9.82 2.17 -9.28
N GLN A 132 9.99 2.26 -7.96
CA GLN A 132 11.01 1.49 -7.27
C GLN A 132 10.64 0.01 -7.41
N GLN A 133 11.31 -0.66 -8.36
CA GLN A 133 11.21 -2.09 -8.57
C GLN A 133 11.82 -2.75 -7.33
N LYS A 134 10.95 -3.20 -6.42
CA LYS A 134 11.31 -3.97 -5.23
C LYS A 134 11.91 -5.31 -5.70
N GLY A 135 13.18 -5.31 -6.05
CA GLY A 135 13.83 -6.44 -6.71
C GLY A 135 15.25 -6.16 -7.20
N THR A 136 16.13 -5.64 -6.35
CA THR A 136 17.58 -5.92 -6.47
C THR A 136 18.22 -5.77 -5.09
N PRO A 137 18.89 -6.80 -4.53
CA PRO A 137 19.63 -6.67 -3.28
C PRO A 137 20.77 -5.68 -3.49
N GLN A 138 20.62 -4.44 -3.03
CA GLN A 138 21.77 -3.58 -2.80
C GLN A 138 22.24 -3.80 -1.36
N PRO A 139 23.52 -4.16 -1.17
CA PRO A 139 24.07 -4.58 0.10
C PRO A 139 24.01 -3.42 1.09
N ILE A 140 23.53 -3.72 2.29
CA ILE A 140 23.63 -2.88 3.47
C ILE A 140 25.14 -2.60 3.70
N PRO A 141 25.66 -1.38 3.57
CA PRO A 141 26.98 -1.07 4.08
C PRO A 141 26.81 -0.95 5.59
N LYS A 142 27.31 -1.96 6.30
CA LYS A 142 27.46 -1.99 7.75
C LYS A 142 28.21 -0.73 8.20
N GLN A 143 27.73 -0.17 9.30
CA GLN A 143 28.46 0.79 10.10
C GLN A 143 29.86 0.24 10.42
N ALA A 144 30.90 0.97 10.01
CA ALA A 144 32.24 0.86 10.55
C ALA A 144 32.90 2.24 10.49
N SER A 145 33.17 2.78 11.67
CA SER A 145 33.99 3.96 11.89
C SER A 145 35.43 3.68 11.45
N THR A 146 36.03 4.52 10.59
CA THR A 146 37.48 4.81 10.56
C THR A 146 37.78 6.11 9.79
N LYS A 147 38.49 7.00 10.50
CA LYS A 147 39.24 8.23 10.16
C LYS A 147 39.77 8.47 8.72
N GLN A 148 39.63 9.75 8.31
CA GLN A 148 40.53 10.68 7.57
C GLN A 148 40.91 10.38 6.09
N THR A 149 40.36 11.08 5.08
CA THR A 149 40.78 12.39 4.45
C THR A 149 41.68 12.17 3.20
N PRO A 150 41.73 13.01 2.13
CA PRO A 150 40.74 13.81 1.36
C PRO A 150 40.84 13.59 -0.18
N SER A 151 39.75 13.75 -0.96
CA SER A 151 39.88 14.11 -2.41
C SER A 151 38.54 14.58 -3.00
N GLU A 152 38.55 15.83 -3.49
CA GLU A 152 37.63 16.54 -4.38
C GLU A 152 36.11 16.49 -4.12
N GLU A 153 35.62 17.61 -3.53
CA GLU A 153 34.24 18.07 -3.60
C GLU A 153 33.75 18.19 -5.06
N PRO A 154 32.54 17.68 -5.35
CA PRO A 154 31.51 18.52 -5.90
C PRO A 154 30.63 18.96 -4.72
N LYS A 155 30.44 20.27 -4.57
CA LYS A 155 29.55 20.85 -3.56
C LYS A 155 28.15 20.26 -3.74
N ALA A 156 27.83 19.24 -2.96
CA ALA A 156 26.49 18.67 -2.95
C ALA A 156 25.54 19.71 -2.35
N ASN A 157 24.90 20.51 -3.20
CA ASN A 157 23.86 21.43 -2.76
C ASN A 157 22.70 20.60 -2.20
N TYR A 158 22.24 20.91 -0.99
CA TYR A 158 21.09 20.23 -0.38
C TYR A 158 19.84 21.08 -0.55
N CYS A 159 18.70 20.44 -0.81
CA CYS A 159 17.43 21.17 -0.89
C CYS A 159 17.05 21.76 0.48
N PRO A 160 16.78 23.07 0.60
CA PRO A 160 16.45 23.70 1.88
C PRO A 160 15.10 23.24 2.46
N ASN A 161 14.20 22.72 1.63
CA ASN A 161 12.88 22.28 2.06
C ASN A 161 12.84 20.80 2.51
N CYS A 162 13.58 19.91 1.83
CA CYS A 162 13.51 18.46 2.12
C CYS A 162 14.84 17.78 2.44
N GLY A 163 15.95 18.51 2.42
CA GLY A 163 17.27 17.99 2.77
C GLY A 163 17.86 16.97 1.79
N THR A 164 17.21 16.70 0.65
CA THR A 164 17.76 15.76 -0.34
C THR A 164 18.91 16.39 -1.13
N PRO A 165 19.99 15.64 -1.44
CA PRO A 165 21.09 16.15 -2.25
C PRO A 165 20.59 16.45 -3.67
N VAL A 166 20.96 17.62 -4.18
CA VAL A 166 20.66 18.07 -5.53
C VAL A 166 21.73 17.48 -6.45
N THR A 167 21.33 16.53 -7.30
CA THR A 167 22.24 15.82 -8.22
C THR A 167 22.58 16.60 -9.49
N LYS A 168 21.96 17.76 -9.73
CA LYS A 168 22.23 18.63 -10.89
C LYS A 168 22.39 20.07 -10.44
N GLU A 169 23.53 20.67 -10.77
CA GLU A 169 23.94 21.98 -10.24
C GLU A 169 23.05 23.13 -10.78
N ASP A 170 22.42 22.94 -11.95
CA ASP A 170 21.50 23.88 -12.58
C ASP A 170 20.00 23.56 -12.35
N ALA A 171 19.66 22.78 -11.32
CA ALA A 171 18.26 22.42 -11.05
C ALA A 171 17.50 23.60 -10.43
N ALA A 172 16.55 24.19 -11.17
CA ALA A 172 15.67 25.25 -10.64
C ALA A 172 14.68 24.73 -9.56
N TYR A 173 14.31 23.45 -9.64
CA TYR A 173 13.39 22.80 -8.70
C TYR A 173 13.95 21.48 -8.18
N CYS A 174 13.67 21.18 -6.90
CA CYS A 174 14.03 19.92 -6.27
C CYS A 174 13.26 18.75 -6.89
N GLN A 175 13.98 17.72 -7.34
CA GLN A 175 13.39 16.51 -7.93
C GLN A 175 12.53 15.71 -6.94
N TYR A 176 12.74 15.91 -5.63
CA TYR A 176 12.08 15.15 -4.57
C TYR A 176 10.86 15.87 -3.97
N CYS A 177 10.98 17.16 -3.65
CA CYS A 177 9.88 17.92 -3.03
C CYS A 177 9.24 18.97 -3.95
N GLY A 178 9.80 19.23 -5.14
CA GLY A 178 9.29 20.23 -6.06
C GLY A 178 9.52 21.69 -5.61
N ALA A 179 10.20 21.93 -4.49
CA ALA A 179 10.54 23.28 -4.05
C ALA A 179 11.56 23.93 -4.99
N ARG A 180 11.48 25.25 -5.19
CA ARG A 180 12.51 26.01 -5.90
C ARG A 180 13.82 25.95 -5.13
N LEU A 181 14.92 25.72 -5.83
CA LEU A 181 16.26 25.59 -5.24
C LEU A 181 17.06 26.90 -5.29
N HIS A 182 16.71 27.79 -6.22
CA HIS A 182 17.22 29.15 -6.29
C HIS A 182 16.10 30.10 -5.90
N GLU A 183 16.30 30.81 -4.79
CA GLU A 183 15.68 32.10 -4.53
C GLU A 183 16.75 33.17 -4.67
#